data_AF-A0A2H5VFK1-F1
#
_entry.id   AF-A0A2H5VFK1-F1
#
_cell.length_a   1.000
_cell.length_b   1.000
_cell.length_c   1.000
_cell.angle_alpha   90.00
_cell.angle_beta   90.00
_cell.angle_gamma   90.00
#
_symmetry.space_group_name_H-M   'P 1'
#
loop_
_entity.id
_entity.type
_entity.pdbx_description
1 polymer ?
#
loop_
_entity_poly.entity_id
_entity_poly.type
_entity_poly.pdbx_seq_one_letter_code
_entity_poly.pdbx_strand_id
1 'polypeptide(L)'
;MKLNRLFISIIVAYLLWLFSFNLNIFSFWIRMLISSSILFLLALLGGINLSRFNFSKLFLGIISGFLFYILLYIGYNLAKPLVYEGAKEVYNLRLNFSLPLISLLLFFISTSEEVFWRGYIQRNLSYNLGSVKALALTSLIYSTIHIWTLNFPLIFIALIMGFLWGFLFYVTKSLLTTIASHIVWNQLVFIFLPLVD
;
A
#
# COMPACT_ATOMS: atom_id res chain seq x y z
N MET A 1 16.01 -16.51 -6.49
CA MET A 1 15.74 -16.56 -5.04
C MET A 1 14.83 -17.75 -4.75
N LYS A 2 15.04 -18.51 -3.66
CA LYS A 2 14.21 -19.69 -3.36
C LYS A 2 12.77 -19.26 -3.04
N LEU A 3 11.78 -19.86 -3.71
CA LEU A 3 10.33 -19.60 -3.56
C LEU A 3 9.89 -19.57 -2.08
N ASN A 4 10.50 -20.41 -1.24
CA ASN A 4 10.25 -20.49 0.20
C ASN A 4 10.45 -19.14 0.92
N ARG A 5 11.43 -18.32 0.51
CA ARG A 5 11.66 -17.01 1.13
C ARG A 5 10.52 -16.03 0.85
N LEU A 6 9.98 -16.02 -0.38
CA LEU A 6 8.82 -15.18 -0.73
C LEU A 6 7.60 -15.58 0.08
N PHE A 7 7.34 -16.89 0.17
CA PHE A 7 6.21 -17.40 0.93
C PHE A 7 6.29 -17.03 2.41
N ILE A 8 7.46 -17.19 3.04
CA ILE A 8 7.70 -16.75 4.42
C ILE A 8 7.47 -15.24 4.56
N SER A 9 8.00 -14.42 3.64
CA SER A 9 7.78 -12.96 3.67
C SER A 9 6.30 -12.60 3.56
N ILE A 10 5.52 -13.31 2.75
CA ILE A 10 4.07 -13.10 2.63
C ILE A 10 3.37 -13.45 3.94
N ILE A 11 3.69 -14.60 4.57
CA ILE A 11 3.13 -14.96 5.88
C ILE A 11 3.45 -13.89 6.92
N VAL A 12 4.69 -13.41 6.97
CA VAL A 12 5.07 -12.32 7.87
C VAL A 12 4.25 -11.07 7.59
N ALA A 13 3.96 -10.71 6.34
CA ALA A 13 3.10 -9.58 6.02
C ALA A 13 1.67 -9.73 6.58
N TYR A 14 1.06 -10.93 6.52
CA TYR A 14 -0.23 -11.18 7.18
C TYR A 14 -0.16 -11.00 8.69
N LEU A 15 0.90 -11.51 9.34
CA LEU A 15 1.09 -11.38 10.79
C LEU A 15 1.31 -9.91 11.20
N LEU A 16 2.03 -9.14 10.38
CA LEU A 16 2.26 -7.72 10.61
C LEU A 16 0.97 -6.91 10.45
N TRP A 17 0.10 -7.24 9.49
CA TRP A 17 -1.21 -6.58 9.37
C TRP A 17 -2.14 -6.95 10.53
N LEU A 18 -2.16 -8.22 10.97
CA LEU A 18 -2.86 -8.63 12.19
C LEU A 18 -2.37 -7.82 13.40
N PHE A 19 -1.05 -7.69 13.56
CA PHE A 19 -0.44 -6.87 14.60
C PHE A 19 -0.91 -5.40 14.50
N SER A 20 -0.87 -4.81 13.31
CA SER A 20 -1.23 -3.39 13.11
C SER A 20 -2.70 -3.10 13.40
N PHE A 21 -3.64 -3.95 12.97
CA PHE A 21 -5.07 -3.65 13.04
C PHE A 21 -5.81 -4.25 14.23
N ASN A 22 -5.33 -5.34 14.83
CA ASN A 22 -6.10 -6.07 15.85
C ASN A 22 -5.46 -6.09 17.24
N LEU A 23 -4.16 -5.81 17.35
CA LEU A 23 -3.52 -5.78 18.66
C LEU A 23 -3.58 -4.37 19.25
N ASN A 24 -4.03 -4.26 20.50
CA ASN A 24 -4.17 -3.01 21.24
C ASN A 24 -2.91 -2.63 22.03
N ILE A 25 -1.73 -2.92 21.46
CA ILE A 25 -0.44 -2.53 22.01
C ILE A 25 0.14 -1.39 21.17
N PHE A 26 0.57 -0.30 21.82
CA PHE A 26 0.94 0.97 21.17
C PHE A 26 -0.20 1.64 20.39
N SER A 27 0.07 2.80 19.78
CA SER A 27 -0.85 3.44 18.83
C SER A 27 -0.80 2.74 17.48
N PHE A 28 -1.87 2.86 16.69
CA PHE A 28 -1.94 2.34 15.32
C PHE A 28 -0.73 2.77 14.47
N TRP A 29 -0.39 4.07 14.54
CA TRP A 29 0.70 4.65 13.76
C TRP A 29 2.08 4.10 14.13
N ILE A 30 2.33 3.84 15.42
CA ILE A 30 3.58 3.19 15.87
C ILE A 30 3.62 1.75 15.36
N ARG A 31 2.51 1.01 15.44
CA ARG A 31 2.45 -0.36 14.91
C ARG A 31 2.69 -0.39 13.40
N MET A 32 2.08 0.53 12.64
CA MET A 32 2.30 0.65 11.20
C MET A 32 3.76 1.01 10.87
N LEU A 33 4.41 1.88 11.65
CA LEU A 33 5.83 2.17 11.49
C LEU A 33 6.70 0.92 11.67
N ILE A 34 6.44 0.13 12.71
CA ILE A 34 7.16 -1.14 12.96
C ILE A 34 6.91 -2.12 11.81
N SER A 35 5.65 -2.36 11.44
CA SER A 35 5.28 -3.28 10.36
C SER A 35 5.90 -2.89 9.03
N SER A 36 5.80 -1.62 8.65
CA SER A 36 6.38 -1.09 7.42
C SER A 36 7.91 -1.18 7.41
N SER A 37 8.58 -0.94 8.54
CA SER A 37 10.03 -1.09 8.67
C SER A 37 10.47 -2.55 8.46
N ILE A 38 9.72 -3.51 9.02
CA ILE A 38 10.01 -4.94 8.85
C ILE A 38 9.77 -5.37 7.39
N LEU A 39 8.68 -4.91 6.76
CA LEU A 39 8.46 -5.16 5.32
C LEU A 39 9.60 -4.63 4.45
N PHE A 40 10.05 -3.39 4.72
CA PHE A 40 11.17 -2.79 4.00
C PHE A 40 12.45 -3.61 4.19
N LEU A 41 12.77 -4.02 5.43
CA LEU A 41 13.92 -4.86 5.72
C LEU A 41 13.85 -6.22 5.01
N LEU A 42 12.69 -6.87 4.99
CA LEU A 42 12.50 -8.14 4.26
C LEU A 42 12.74 -7.97 2.76
N ALA A 43 12.32 -6.86 2.17
CA ALA A 43 12.59 -6.55 0.77
C ALA A 43 14.09 -6.36 0.50
N LEU A 44 14.81 -5.67 1.40
CA LEU A 44 16.27 -5.49 1.33
C LEU A 44 17.01 -6.83 1.44
N LEU A 45 16.69 -7.65 2.45
CA LEU A 45 17.26 -9.00 2.63
C LEU A 45 16.88 -9.94 1.48
N GLY A 46 15.78 -9.65 0.81
CA GLY A 46 15.33 -10.27 -0.44
C GLY A 46 16.14 -9.87 -1.68
N GLY A 47 17.11 -8.97 -1.53
CA GLY A 47 18.01 -8.55 -2.60
C GLY A 47 17.42 -7.51 -3.55
N ILE A 48 16.46 -6.69 -3.10
CA ILE A 48 15.96 -5.60 -3.94
C ILE A 48 17.09 -4.60 -4.21
N ASN A 49 17.23 -4.21 -5.47
CA ASN A 49 18.16 -3.16 -5.87
C ASN A 49 17.43 -1.81 -5.97
N LEU A 50 17.72 -0.90 -5.03
CA LEU A 50 17.16 0.45 -4.98
C LEU A 50 17.97 1.48 -5.79
N SER A 51 19.16 1.14 -6.30
CA SER A 51 20.04 2.09 -6.99
C SER A 51 19.57 2.53 -8.38
N ARG A 52 18.47 1.95 -8.88
CA ARG A 52 17.89 2.25 -10.20
C ARG A 52 16.68 3.20 -10.13
N PHE A 53 16.70 4.18 -9.23
CA PHE A 53 15.67 5.21 -9.20
C PHE A 53 15.80 6.14 -10.41
N ASN A 54 14.80 6.08 -11.28
CA ASN A 54 14.71 6.95 -12.43
C ASN A 54 13.77 8.12 -12.14
N PHE A 55 14.37 9.24 -11.74
CA PHE A 55 13.66 10.48 -11.41
C PHE A 55 12.92 11.11 -12.61
N SER A 56 13.27 10.76 -13.85
CA SER A 56 12.52 11.24 -15.03
C SER A 56 11.06 10.80 -15.02
N LYS A 57 10.73 9.71 -14.30
CA LYS A 57 9.37 9.19 -14.16
C LYS A 57 8.71 9.55 -12.83
N LEU A 58 9.30 10.47 -12.06
CA LEU A 58 8.72 10.97 -10.81
C LEU A 58 7.42 11.72 -11.09
N PHE A 59 7.43 12.59 -12.09
CA PHE A 59 6.26 13.38 -12.51
C PHE A 59 5.06 12.50 -12.88
N LEU A 60 5.31 11.40 -13.61
CA LEU A 60 4.27 10.42 -13.93
C LEU A 60 3.65 9.80 -12.67
N GLY A 61 4.46 9.55 -11.64
CA GLY A 61 3.99 9.01 -10.36
C GLY A 61 3.10 10.01 -9.62
N ILE A 62 3.49 11.29 -9.61
CA ILE A 62 2.67 12.35 -9.01
C ILE A 62 1.31 12.43 -9.72
N ILE A 63 1.29 12.51 -11.05
CA ILE A 63 0.05 12.55 -11.84
C ILE A 63 -0.82 11.32 -11.56
N SER A 64 -0.24 10.12 -11.55
CA SER A 64 -1.02 8.90 -11.28
C SER A 64 -1.59 8.88 -9.86
N GLY A 65 -0.90 9.46 -8.88
CA GLY A 65 -1.42 9.63 -7.52
C GLY A 65 -2.69 10.50 -7.49
N PHE A 66 -2.68 11.64 -8.16
CA PHE A 66 -3.87 12.49 -8.31
C PHE A 66 -5.00 11.77 -9.05
N LEU A 67 -4.68 11.08 -10.16
CA LEU A 67 -5.67 10.33 -10.93
C LEU A 67 -6.33 9.24 -10.07
N PHE A 68 -5.54 8.48 -9.31
CA PHE A 68 -6.07 7.45 -8.43
C PHE A 68 -6.90 8.02 -7.28
N TYR A 69 -6.59 9.23 -6.81
CA TYR A 69 -7.42 9.92 -5.82
C TYR A 69 -8.78 10.30 -6.43
N ILE A 70 -8.80 10.83 -7.65
CA ILE A 70 -10.05 11.15 -8.36
C ILE A 70 -10.90 9.89 -8.56
N LEU A 71 -10.28 8.76 -8.95
CA LEU A 71 -10.98 7.49 -9.09
C LEU A 71 -11.59 7.02 -7.75
N LEU A 72 -10.84 7.13 -6.65
CA LEU A 72 -11.36 6.84 -5.32
C LEU A 72 -12.53 7.78 -4.98
N TYR A 73 -12.39 9.08 -5.19
CA TYR A 73 -13.41 10.08 -4.89
C TYR A 73 -14.73 9.76 -5.63
N ILE A 74 -14.65 9.48 -6.93
CA ILE A 74 -15.83 9.11 -7.73
C ILE A 74 -16.44 7.81 -7.19
N GLY A 75 -15.61 6.76 -6.99
CA GLY A 75 -16.07 5.47 -6.49
C GLY A 75 -16.73 5.56 -5.10
N TYR A 76 -16.14 6.33 -4.19
CA TYR A 76 -16.68 6.57 -2.86
C TYR A 76 -18.04 7.26 -2.91
N ASN A 77 -18.19 8.32 -3.71
CA ASN A 77 -19.47 9.03 -3.82
C ASN A 77 -20.58 8.15 -4.42
N LEU A 78 -20.25 7.31 -5.41
CA LEU A 78 -21.20 6.36 -6.00
C LEU A 78 -21.62 5.25 -5.03
N ALA A 79 -20.71 4.80 -4.17
CA ALA A 79 -20.94 3.71 -3.23
C ALA A 79 -21.22 4.18 -1.79
N LYS A 80 -21.36 5.50 -1.55
CA LYS A 80 -21.37 6.11 -0.22
C LYS A 80 -22.30 5.41 0.78
N PRO A 81 -23.56 5.06 0.45
CA PRO A 81 -24.46 4.38 1.38
C PRO A 81 -23.93 3.03 1.90
N LEU A 82 -23.06 2.37 1.14
CA LEU A 82 -22.50 1.05 1.46
C LEU A 82 -21.15 1.13 2.18
N VAL A 83 -20.36 2.17 1.92
CA VAL A 83 -18.95 2.24 2.36
C VAL A 83 -18.69 3.27 3.45
N TYR A 84 -19.66 4.14 3.75
CA TYR A 84 -19.46 5.28 4.65
C TYR A 84 -18.94 4.89 6.03
N GLU A 85 -19.59 3.94 6.72
CA GLU A 85 -19.17 3.54 8.08
C GLU A 85 -17.78 2.91 8.09
N GLY A 86 -17.49 2.01 7.14
CA GLY A 86 -16.16 1.42 7.02
C GLY A 86 -15.09 2.44 6.66
N ALA A 87 -15.40 3.43 5.82
CA ALA A 87 -14.48 4.54 5.57
C ALA A 87 -14.27 5.36 6.85
N LYS A 88 -15.33 5.72 7.57
CA LYS A 88 -15.25 6.51 8.81
C LYS A 88 -14.34 5.87 9.86
N GLU A 89 -14.38 4.55 10.03
CA GLU A 89 -13.46 3.81 10.91
C GLU A 89 -11.98 4.04 10.55
N VAL A 90 -11.65 4.01 9.26
CA VAL A 90 -10.28 4.28 8.77
C VAL A 90 -9.89 5.73 9.02
N TYR A 91 -10.81 6.67 8.83
CA TYR A 91 -10.56 8.09 9.07
C TYR A 91 -10.36 8.42 10.56
N ASN A 92 -11.03 7.70 11.46
CA ASN A 92 -10.85 7.84 12.92
C ASN A 92 -9.43 7.51 13.38
N LEU A 93 -8.64 6.76 12.60
CA LEU A 93 -7.22 6.49 12.92
C LEU A 93 -6.38 7.77 13.02
N ARG A 94 -6.85 8.87 12.41
CA ARG A 94 -6.21 10.19 12.50
C ARG A 94 -6.25 10.80 13.90
N LEU A 95 -7.25 10.45 14.72
CA LEU A 95 -7.48 11.09 16.02
C LEU A 95 -6.36 10.81 17.03
N ASN A 96 -5.55 9.79 16.78
CA ASN A 96 -4.50 9.37 17.69
C ASN A 96 -3.26 10.29 17.65
N PHE A 97 -2.94 10.89 16.50
CA PHE A 97 -1.67 11.57 16.23
C PHE A 97 -1.90 12.90 15.50
N SER A 98 -0.94 13.83 15.55
CA SER A 98 -1.05 15.10 14.80
C SER A 98 -0.95 14.86 13.28
N LEU A 99 -1.72 15.61 12.49
CA LEU A 99 -1.73 15.47 11.01
C LEU A 99 -0.33 15.60 10.37
N PRO A 100 0.55 16.53 10.79
CA PRO A 100 1.91 16.59 10.25
C PRO A 100 2.74 15.33 10.52
N LEU A 101 2.60 14.73 11.70
CA LEU A 101 3.29 13.48 12.03
C LEU A 101 2.74 12.31 11.22
N ILE A 102 1.42 12.23 11.07
CA ILE A 102 0.77 11.23 10.20
C ILE A 102 1.26 11.38 8.76
N SER A 103 1.35 12.61 8.24
CA SER A 103 1.87 12.89 6.89
C SER A 103 3.28 12.32 6.70
N LEU A 104 4.18 12.56 7.65
CA LEU A 104 5.55 12.03 7.61
C LEU A 104 5.57 10.49 7.65
N LEU A 105 4.76 9.89 8.52
CA LEU A 105 4.64 8.44 8.62
C LEU A 105 4.09 7.83 7.33
N LEU A 106 3.07 8.43 6.72
CA LEU A 106 2.51 7.98 5.44
C LEU A 106 3.54 8.02 4.33
N PHE A 107 4.45 8.99 4.31
CA PHE A 107 5.55 9.01 3.34
C PHE A 107 6.41 7.75 3.45
N PHE A 108 6.82 7.40 4.67
CA PHE A 108 7.63 6.22 4.94
C PHE A 108 6.87 4.91 4.72
N ILE A 109 5.63 4.82 5.20
CA ILE A 109 4.79 3.62 5.08
C ILE A 109 4.52 3.33 3.60
N SER A 110 4.10 4.32 2.82
CA SER A 110 3.86 4.16 1.37
C SER A 110 5.11 3.66 0.65
N THR A 111 6.27 4.24 0.98
CA THR A 111 7.56 3.82 0.40
C THR A 111 7.87 2.37 0.73
N SER A 112 7.72 2.00 2.00
CA SER A 112 8.04 0.67 2.51
C SER A 112 7.12 -0.40 1.90
N GLU A 113 5.82 -0.11 1.83
CA GLU A 113 4.85 -0.98 1.20
C GLU A 113 5.16 -1.19 -0.28
N GLU A 114 5.44 -0.14 -1.06
CA GLU A 114 5.75 -0.31 -2.48
C GLU A 114 7.04 -1.08 -2.71
N VAL A 115 8.07 -0.82 -1.90
CA VAL A 115 9.35 -1.54 -1.94
C VAL A 115 9.13 -3.03 -1.70
N PHE A 116 8.28 -3.38 -0.74
CA PHE A 116 7.93 -4.77 -0.46
C PHE A 116 7.02 -5.37 -1.54
N TRP A 117 5.86 -4.80 -1.80
CA TRP A 117 4.85 -5.39 -2.66
C TRP A 117 5.25 -5.40 -4.13
N ARG A 118 5.74 -4.27 -4.67
CA ARG A 118 6.06 -4.15 -6.11
C ARG A 118 7.51 -4.48 -6.36
N GLY A 119 8.38 -3.89 -5.56
CA GLY A 119 9.82 -4.03 -5.67
C GLY A 119 10.32 -5.45 -5.39
N TYR A 120 9.71 -6.14 -4.43
CA TYR A 120 10.11 -7.47 -4.00
C TYR A 120 9.09 -8.56 -4.41
N ILE A 121 7.85 -8.56 -3.92
CA ILE A 121 6.90 -9.66 -4.14
C ILE A 121 6.49 -9.79 -5.62
N GLN A 122 5.87 -8.75 -6.21
CA GLN A 122 5.42 -8.76 -7.62
C GLN A 122 6.58 -9.02 -8.59
N ARG A 123 7.71 -8.34 -8.39
CA ARG A 123 8.91 -8.54 -9.22
C ARG A 123 9.39 -9.98 -9.18
N ASN A 124 9.53 -10.57 -8.00
CA ASN A 124 10.04 -11.95 -7.92
C ASN A 124 9.04 -12.99 -8.42
N LEU A 125 7.73 -12.81 -8.15
CA LEU A 125 6.69 -13.66 -8.73
C LEU A 125 6.70 -13.61 -10.26
N SER A 126 7.03 -12.46 -10.84
CA SER A 126 7.06 -12.29 -12.30
C SER A 126 8.10 -13.16 -13.00
N TYR A 127 9.20 -13.53 -12.33
CA TYR A 127 10.22 -14.40 -12.91
C TYR A 127 9.73 -15.84 -13.14
N ASN A 128 8.78 -16.32 -12.32
CA ASN A 128 8.29 -17.70 -12.40
C ASN A 128 6.89 -17.80 -13.05
N LEU A 129 6.03 -16.80 -12.82
CA LEU A 129 4.62 -16.83 -13.25
C LEU A 129 4.33 -15.94 -14.47
N GLY A 130 5.29 -15.11 -14.87
CA GLY A 130 5.07 -14.03 -15.83
C GLY A 130 4.44 -12.79 -15.18
N SER A 131 4.58 -11.64 -15.85
CA SER A 131 4.26 -10.34 -15.26
C SER A 131 2.77 -10.14 -14.95
N VAL A 132 1.86 -10.64 -15.80
CA VAL A 132 0.41 -10.45 -15.63
C VAL A 132 -0.11 -11.26 -14.44
N LYS A 133 0.27 -12.55 -14.36
CA LYS A 133 -0.11 -13.40 -13.22
C LYS A 133 0.49 -12.89 -11.91
N ALA A 134 1.73 -12.42 -11.94
CA ALA A 134 2.36 -11.82 -10.77
C ALA A 134 1.65 -10.55 -10.30
N LEU A 135 1.21 -9.68 -11.21
CA LEU A 135 0.39 -8.51 -10.87
C LEU A 135 -0.89 -8.97 -10.16
N ALA A 136 -1.69 -9.83 -10.80
CA ALA A 136 -2.96 -10.28 -10.24
C ALA A 136 -2.80 -10.95 -8.87
N LEU A 137 -1.84 -11.86 -8.74
CA LEU A 137 -1.58 -12.57 -7.49
C LEU A 137 -1.09 -11.63 -6.38
N THR A 138 -0.18 -10.70 -6.68
CA THR A 138 0.28 -9.72 -5.68
C THR A 138 -0.86 -8.82 -5.24
N SER A 139 -1.71 -8.33 -6.15
CA SER A 139 -2.85 -7.48 -5.79
C SER A 139 -3.87 -8.21 -4.90
N LEU A 140 -4.12 -9.50 -5.17
CA LEU A 140 -4.97 -10.34 -4.31
C LEU A 140 -4.38 -10.54 -2.92
N ILE A 141 -3.09 -10.86 -2.82
CA ILE A 141 -2.40 -11.01 -1.54
C ILE A 141 -2.39 -9.69 -0.77
N TYR A 142 -2.03 -8.58 -1.44
CA TYR A 142 -2.04 -7.23 -0.87
C TYR A 142 -3.41 -6.81 -0.31
N SER A 143 -4.49 -7.18 -0.98
CA SER A 143 -5.84 -6.95 -0.44
C SER A 143 -6.11 -7.83 0.77
N THR A 144 -5.84 -9.13 0.66
CA THR A 144 -6.26 -10.11 1.68
C THR A 144 -5.48 -10.04 2.98
N ILE A 145 -4.29 -9.43 3.05
CA ILE A 145 -3.67 -9.12 4.36
C ILE A 145 -4.56 -8.21 5.22
N HIS A 146 -5.46 -7.43 4.61
CA HIS A 146 -6.39 -6.55 5.32
C HIS A 146 -7.62 -7.31 5.87
N ILE A 147 -7.73 -8.63 5.69
CA ILE A 147 -8.87 -9.42 6.18
C ILE A 147 -9.07 -9.28 7.70
N TRP A 148 -7.98 -9.04 8.43
CA TRP A 148 -8.00 -8.84 9.88
C TRP A 148 -8.76 -7.59 10.32
N THR A 149 -8.93 -6.61 9.42
CA THR A 149 -9.70 -5.39 9.70
C THR A 149 -11.20 -5.65 9.79
N LEU A 150 -11.69 -6.76 9.21
CA LEU A 150 -13.12 -7.05 9.02
C LEU A 150 -13.90 -5.89 8.35
N ASN A 151 -13.18 -4.98 7.70
CA ASN A 151 -13.71 -3.78 7.07
C ASN A 151 -13.73 -4.01 5.55
N PHE A 152 -14.89 -4.43 5.03
CA PHE A 152 -15.05 -4.77 3.62
C PHE A 152 -14.68 -3.62 2.67
N PRO A 153 -15.08 -2.35 2.92
CA PRO A 153 -14.63 -1.22 2.12
C PRO A 153 -13.11 -1.09 2.03
N LEU A 154 -12.40 -1.28 3.15
CA LEU A 154 -10.93 -1.22 3.20
C LEU A 154 -10.28 -2.37 2.41
N ILE A 155 -10.76 -3.59 2.56
CA ILE A 155 -10.26 -4.75 1.81
C ILE A 155 -10.48 -4.56 0.31
N PHE A 156 -11.65 -4.05 -0.08
CA PHE A 156 -12.02 -3.80 -1.46
C PHE A 156 -11.18 -2.69 -2.09
N ILE A 157 -10.99 -1.56 -1.40
CA ILE A 157 -10.13 -0.49 -1.94
C ILE A 157 -8.67 -0.92 -2.00
N ALA A 158 -8.19 -1.74 -1.04
CA ALA A 158 -6.87 -2.33 -1.11
C ALA A 158 -6.70 -3.24 -2.34
N LEU A 159 -7.74 -3.94 -2.78
CA LEU A 159 -7.70 -4.72 -4.03
C LEU A 159 -7.55 -3.83 -5.27
N ILE A 160 -8.40 -2.79 -5.37
CA ILE A 160 -8.38 -1.86 -6.51
C ILE A 160 -7.03 -1.14 -6.58
N MET A 161 -6.59 -0.55 -5.47
CA MET A 161 -5.31 0.15 -5.39
C MET A 161 -4.13 -0.80 -5.56
N GLY A 162 -4.24 -2.00 -4.98
CA GLY A 162 -3.36 -3.14 -5.21
C GLY A 162 -3.10 -3.38 -6.69
N PHE A 163 -4.17 -3.44 -7.48
CA PHE A 163 -4.15 -3.62 -8.92
C PHE A 163 -3.61 -2.39 -9.65
N LEU A 164 -4.10 -1.18 -9.34
CA LEU A 164 -3.70 0.06 -10.01
C LEU A 164 -2.20 0.36 -9.86
N TRP A 165 -1.65 0.29 -8.65
CA TRP A 165 -0.21 0.45 -8.42
C TRP A 165 0.59 -0.72 -9.00
N GLY A 166 0.07 -1.95 -8.92
CA GLY A 166 0.70 -3.11 -9.56
C GLY A 166 0.79 -2.97 -11.08
N PHE A 167 -0.24 -2.41 -11.71
CA PHE A 167 -0.31 -2.08 -13.13
C PHE A 167 0.63 -0.92 -13.49
N LEU A 168 0.64 0.14 -12.68
CA LEU A 168 1.56 1.26 -12.84
C LEU A 168 3.02 0.77 -12.82
N PHE A 169 3.36 -0.09 -11.87
CA PHE A 169 4.68 -0.71 -11.81
C PHE A 169 4.96 -1.60 -13.03
N TYR A 170 3.97 -2.38 -13.46
CA TYR A 170 4.08 -3.24 -14.64
C TYR A 170 4.37 -2.45 -15.93
N VAL A 171 3.68 -1.33 -16.17
CA VAL A 171 3.85 -0.52 -17.38
C VAL A 171 5.13 0.31 -17.32
N THR A 172 5.38 0.96 -16.19
CA THR A 172 6.48 1.94 -16.09
C THR A 172 7.83 1.28 -15.83
N LYS A 173 7.82 0.05 -15.31
CA LYS A 173 8.99 -0.67 -14.76
C LYS A 173 9.75 0.14 -13.71
N SER A 174 9.09 1.11 -13.09
CA SER A 174 9.68 2.08 -12.18
C SER A 174 9.06 1.97 -10.79
N LEU A 175 9.89 1.59 -9.82
CA LEU A 175 9.48 1.53 -8.43
C LEU A 175 9.23 2.93 -7.87
N LEU A 176 10.10 3.89 -8.20
CA LEU A 176 9.97 5.29 -7.76
C LEU A 176 8.64 5.91 -8.22
N THR A 177 8.21 5.61 -9.45
CA THR A 177 6.92 6.09 -9.97
C THR A 177 5.76 5.60 -9.12
N THR A 178 5.81 4.34 -8.69
CA THR A 178 4.73 3.75 -7.86
C THR A 178 4.78 4.28 -6.44
N ILE A 179 5.99 4.41 -5.85
CA ILE A 179 6.20 5.05 -4.53
C ILE A 179 5.62 6.46 -4.53
N ALA A 180 5.97 7.29 -5.52
CA ALA A 180 5.48 8.67 -5.60
C ALA A 180 3.96 8.72 -5.75
N SER A 181 3.38 7.82 -6.56
CA SER A 181 1.93 7.72 -6.72
C SER A 181 1.23 7.34 -5.43
N HIS A 182 1.75 6.37 -4.68
CA HIS A 182 1.16 5.94 -3.42
C HIS A 182 1.29 7.05 -2.36
N ILE A 183 2.46 7.69 -2.24
CA ILE A 183 2.64 8.83 -1.33
C ILE A 183 1.62 9.92 -1.64
N VAL A 184 1.55 10.39 -2.89
CA VAL A 184 0.59 11.44 -3.28
C VAL A 184 -0.84 11.04 -2.95
N TRP A 185 -1.23 9.82 -3.30
CA TRP A 185 -2.58 9.31 -3.01
C TRP A 185 -2.89 9.31 -1.51
N ASN A 186 -1.97 8.78 -0.68
CA ASN A 186 -2.12 8.76 0.78
C ASN A 186 -2.19 10.17 1.36
N GLN A 187 -1.34 11.09 0.91
CA GLN A 187 -1.39 12.48 1.37
C GLN A 187 -2.72 13.15 1.02
N LEU A 188 -3.24 12.94 -0.19
CA LEU A 188 -4.53 13.51 -0.60
C LEU A 188 -5.68 12.92 0.23
N VAL A 189 -5.79 11.60 0.34
CA VAL A 189 -6.94 10.96 1.01
C VAL A 189 -6.90 11.10 2.54
N PHE A 190 -5.72 11.06 3.16
CA PHE A 190 -5.56 11.11 4.62
C PHE A 190 -5.34 12.51 5.19
N ILE A 191 -4.71 13.44 4.45
CA ILE A 191 -4.29 14.74 5.01
C ILE A 191 -5.06 15.90 4.36
N PHE A 192 -4.99 16.03 3.05
CA PHE A 192 -5.41 17.26 2.38
C PHE A 192 -6.89 17.30 1.97
N LEU A 193 -7.42 16.18 1.47
CA LEU A 193 -8.76 16.08 0.88
C LEU A 193 -9.49 14.83 1.41
N PRO A 194 -9.83 14.78 2.71
CA PRO A 194 -10.63 13.70 3.26
C PRO A 194 -11.99 13.51 2.58
N LEU A 195 -12.47 12.27 2.50
CA LEU A 195 -13.76 11.90 1.89
C LEU A 195 -14.89 11.75 2.92
N VAL A 196 -14.52 11.57 4.19
CA VAL A 196 -15.43 11.48 5.32
C VAL A 196 -15.15 12.68 6.21
N ASP A 197 -16.22 13.33 6.64
CA ASP A 197 -16.20 14.46 7.57
C ASP A 197 -15.81 14.04 9.00
#